data_AF-E4X2K8-F1
#
_entry.id   AF-E4X2K8-F1
#
_cell.length_a   1.000
_cell.length_b   1.000
_cell.length_c   1.000
_cell.angle_alpha   90.00
_cell.angle_beta   90.00
_cell.angle_gamma   90.00
#
_symmetry.space_group_name_H-M   'P 1'
#
loop_
_entity.id
_entity.type
_entity.pdbx_description
1 polymer ?
#
loop_
_entity_poly.entity_id
_entity_poly.type
_entity_poly.pdbx_seq_one_letter_code
_entity_poly.pdbx_strand_id
1 'polypeptide(L)'
;MKLSAIVLNGVSAFDMLSGTSHKCGGLNPKEELRIGDLNNELMSIEERMHMSLSTEKIVGGRQVDDIKNWNWIGQLGGYCGGSLVADDMFLTAAHCCGSTRIGQTVYFGVLNPWEDQGKAQKRKVIEMLNHPDFDRPTLTHDICMIKLDSPIEQDRNVRPICLADSASPKNTPAYVAGWGLTSEGGPQSRDLMEVSVPIVTNKECQNAYSHRPVDDTMFCAGKKEGGEDGCQGDSGGPIVTVDGDGKVSLAGVVSWGVGCARPGKFGVYSRVDTQLDFIHWSIQTLRGKYDGKLSNFDLNKNALSGAQTPNEGEPATPHNGKEAKNSHQSDEDVDCHD
;
A
#
# COMPACT_ATOMS: atom_id res chain seq x y z
N MET A 1 40.12 -8.33 39.41
CA MET A 1 39.47 -7.27 38.62
C MET A 1 38.66 -7.96 37.52
N LYS A 2 37.33 -7.99 37.63
CA LYS A 2 36.43 -8.48 36.58
C LYS A 2 35.93 -7.25 35.81
N LEU A 3 36.24 -7.16 34.51
CA LEU A 3 35.57 -6.22 33.62
C LEU A 3 34.25 -6.84 33.16
N SER A 4 33.15 -6.18 33.50
CA SER A 4 31.82 -6.46 32.95
C SER A 4 31.79 -6.00 31.49
N ALA A 5 31.41 -6.90 30.59
CA ALA A 5 31.03 -6.54 29.23
C ALA A 5 29.63 -5.89 29.28
N ILE A 6 29.56 -4.63 28.88
CA ILE A 6 28.30 -3.92 28.65
C ILE A 6 27.73 -4.47 27.35
N VAL A 7 26.58 -5.16 27.45
CA VAL A 7 25.76 -5.51 26.29
C VAL A 7 25.06 -4.23 25.85
N LEU A 8 25.56 -3.61 24.77
CA LEU A 8 24.84 -2.55 24.07
C LEU A 8 23.73 -3.23 23.27
N ASN A 9 22.48 -3.02 23.70
CA ASN A 9 21.29 -3.37 22.92
C ASN A 9 21.41 -2.72 21.54
N GLY A 10 21.31 -3.55 20.50
CA GLY A 10 21.45 -3.15 19.10
C GLY A 10 20.40 -2.12 18.70
N VAL A 11 20.82 -0.86 18.67
CA VAL A 11 20.19 0.17 17.85
C VAL A 11 20.70 -0.07 16.44
N SER A 12 19.81 -0.49 15.53
CA SER A 12 20.14 -0.59 14.11
C SER A 12 20.60 0.78 13.62
N ALA A 13 21.59 0.83 12.72
CA ALA A 13 22.11 2.05 12.09
C ALA A 13 21.01 2.92 11.43
N PHE A 14 19.80 2.36 11.28
CA PHE A 14 18.58 3.01 10.83
C PHE A 14 18.08 4.15 11.73
N ASP A 15 18.21 4.04 13.06
CA ASP A 15 17.68 5.07 13.99
C ASP A 15 18.47 6.39 13.96
N MET A 16 19.69 6.38 13.41
CA MET A 16 20.58 7.55 13.41
C MET A 16 20.43 8.46 12.19
N LEU A 17 19.84 7.99 11.08
CA LEU A 17 19.81 8.73 9.80
C LEU A 17 18.50 9.52 9.57
N SER A 18 17.43 9.25 10.32
CA SER A 18 16.11 9.89 10.11
C SER A 18 15.97 11.28 10.73
N GLY A 19 16.76 11.61 11.77
CA GLY A 19 16.63 12.87 12.50
C GLY A 19 15.30 13.03 13.28
N THR A 20 14.45 12.01 13.30
CA THR A 20 13.27 11.92 14.15
C THR A 20 13.24 10.52 14.76
N SER A 21 13.44 10.44 16.08
CA SER A 21 13.35 9.22 16.88
C SER A 21 11.88 8.77 16.97
N HIS A 22 11.29 8.30 15.89
CA HIS A 22 9.93 7.75 15.90
C HIS A 22 10.02 6.30 15.41
N LYS A 23 10.02 5.38 16.39
CA LYS A 23 10.02 3.93 16.16
C LYS A 23 8.87 3.59 15.23
N CYS A 24 9.15 2.86 14.16
CA CYS A 24 8.09 2.19 13.41
C CYS A 24 7.34 1.22 14.34
N GLY A 25 6.06 0.98 14.08
CA GLY A 25 5.33 -0.10 14.74
C GLY A 25 3.97 0.31 15.29
N GLY A 26 2.97 -0.47 14.88
CA GLY A 26 1.75 -0.71 15.66
C GLY A 26 2.08 -1.05 17.12
N LEU A 27 1.13 -0.74 18.01
CA LEU A 27 1.15 -0.90 19.48
C LEU A 27 2.36 -1.66 20.05
N ASN A 28 3.29 -0.93 20.68
CA ASN A 28 4.27 -1.53 21.58
C ASN A 28 3.51 -2.06 22.82
N PRO A 29 3.49 -3.37 23.11
CA PRO A 29 2.69 -3.93 24.21
C PRO A 29 2.99 -3.32 25.59
N LYS A 30 4.16 -2.69 25.74
CA LYS A 30 4.65 -2.12 27.00
C LYS A 30 4.33 -0.64 27.19
N GLU A 31 3.87 0.08 26.15
CA GLU A 31 3.69 1.55 26.24
C GLU A 31 2.25 1.98 26.60
N GLU A 32 1.30 1.06 26.77
CA GLU A 32 -0.10 1.41 27.12
C GLU A 32 -0.60 0.91 28.49
N LEU A 33 0.24 0.32 29.35
CA LEU A 33 -0.16 0.00 30.73
C LEU A 33 -0.06 1.25 31.63
N ARG A 34 -1.05 2.14 31.57
CA ARG A 34 -1.33 3.05 32.69
C ARG A 34 -2.08 2.28 33.76
N ILE A 35 -1.67 2.46 35.02
CA ILE A 35 -2.06 1.73 36.24
C ILE A 35 -3.60 1.72 36.53
N GLY A 36 -4.43 2.35 35.71
CA GLY A 36 -5.89 2.36 35.85
C GLY A 36 -6.64 1.19 35.18
N ASP A 37 -6.02 0.46 34.24
CA ASP A 37 -6.71 -0.53 33.40
C ASP A 37 -6.57 -2.00 33.86
N LEU A 38 -6.06 -2.24 35.08
CA LEU A 38 -5.73 -3.58 35.59
C LEU A 38 -6.92 -4.52 35.88
N ASN A 39 -8.14 -4.18 35.45
CA ASN A 39 -9.32 -5.02 35.68
C ASN A 39 -9.99 -5.57 34.41
N ASN A 40 -9.36 -5.49 33.23
CA ASN A 40 -9.81 -6.28 32.07
C ASN A 40 -8.64 -6.62 31.12
N GLU A 41 -8.15 -7.85 31.27
CA GLU A 41 -7.48 -8.73 30.30
C GLU A 41 -6.45 -8.14 29.32
N LEU A 42 -5.16 -8.37 29.65
CA LEU A 42 -4.06 -8.36 28.69
C LEU A 42 -4.26 -9.47 27.65
N MET A 43 -4.63 -9.09 26.42
CA MET A 43 -4.53 -9.96 25.24
C MET A 43 -3.38 -9.49 24.35
N SER A 44 -2.56 -10.43 23.88
CA SER A 44 -1.52 -10.19 22.87
C SER A 44 -2.14 -9.74 21.53
N ILE A 45 -1.35 -9.12 20.65
CA ILE A 45 -1.82 -8.72 19.30
C ILE A 45 -2.27 -9.94 18.51
N GLU A 46 -1.54 -11.06 18.61
CA GLU A 46 -1.93 -12.35 18.01
C GLU A 46 -3.29 -12.82 18.53
N GLU A 47 -3.52 -12.76 19.84
CA GLU A 47 -4.80 -13.12 20.46
C GLU A 47 -5.93 -12.15 20.11
N ARG A 48 -5.67 -10.84 19.96
CA ARG A 48 -6.68 -9.88 19.49
C ARG A 48 -7.07 -10.13 18.03
N MET A 49 -6.09 -10.44 17.19
CA MET A 49 -6.32 -10.83 15.80
C MET A 49 -7.01 -12.19 15.71
N HIS A 50 -6.75 -13.13 16.64
CA HIS A 50 -7.42 -14.43 16.71
C HIS A 50 -8.82 -14.40 17.34
N MET A 51 -9.07 -13.60 18.38
CA MET A 51 -10.36 -13.58 19.10
C MET A 51 -11.47 -12.89 18.29
N SER A 52 -11.10 -11.96 17.41
CA SER A 52 -12.02 -11.28 16.50
C SER A 52 -12.45 -12.16 15.29
N LEU A 53 -11.99 -13.42 15.20
CA LEU A 53 -12.37 -14.40 14.16
C LEU A 53 -13.75 -15.07 14.37
N SER A 54 -14.55 -14.67 15.36
CA SER A 54 -15.73 -15.45 15.79
C SER A 54 -17.11 -14.98 15.29
N THR A 55 -17.23 -13.96 14.44
CA THR A 55 -18.56 -13.59 13.88
C THR A 55 -18.51 -13.08 12.43
N GLU A 56 -19.29 -13.79 11.58
CA GLU A 56 -19.78 -13.50 10.21
C GLU A 56 -18.77 -13.49 9.03
N LYS A 57 -18.98 -14.45 8.10
CA LYS A 57 -18.18 -14.72 6.90
C LYS A 57 -18.80 -14.10 5.66
N ILE A 58 -18.00 -13.33 4.91
CA ILE A 58 -18.12 -13.18 3.45
C ILE A 58 -16.73 -13.50 2.88
N VAL A 59 -16.67 -14.39 1.88
CA VAL A 59 -15.46 -14.99 1.26
C VAL A 59 -14.18 -14.76 2.07
N GLY A 60 -14.12 -15.45 3.21
CA GLY A 60 -12.89 -15.66 3.98
C GLY A 60 -12.39 -14.53 4.88
N GLY A 61 -12.78 -13.29 4.63
CA GLY A 61 -12.40 -12.14 5.45
C GLY A 61 -13.43 -11.79 6.53
N ARG A 62 -13.10 -10.78 7.33
CA ARG A 62 -13.98 -10.16 8.33
C ARG A 62 -13.82 -8.65 8.32
N GLN A 63 -14.81 -7.94 8.84
CA GLN A 63 -14.71 -6.49 9.06
C GLN A 63 -13.69 -6.20 10.18
N VAL A 64 -12.96 -5.09 10.03
CA VAL A 64 -12.05 -4.56 11.07
C VAL A 64 -12.85 -3.70 12.04
N ASP A 65 -12.77 -4.03 13.33
CA ASP A 65 -13.56 -3.37 14.38
C ASP A 65 -12.91 -2.08 14.93
N ASP A 66 -11.57 -2.01 14.93
CA ASP A 66 -10.81 -0.86 15.43
C ASP A 66 -9.62 -0.57 14.49
N ILE A 67 -9.56 0.67 13.99
CA ILE A 67 -8.51 1.11 13.06
C ILE A 67 -7.11 1.01 13.67
N LYS A 68 -6.97 0.95 14.99
CA LYS A 68 -5.68 0.74 15.66
C LYS A 68 -4.96 -0.53 15.20
N ASN A 69 -5.71 -1.56 14.78
CA ASN A 69 -5.15 -2.81 14.28
C ASN A 69 -4.48 -2.65 12.90
N TRP A 70 -4.81 -1.56 12.18
CA TRP A 70 -4.32 -1.22 10.85
C TRP A 70 -3.92 0.25 10.77
N ASN A 71 -3.36 0.83 11.82
CA ASN A 71 -3.12 2.28 11.92
C ASN A 71 -2.06 2.84 10.96
N TRP A 72 -1.49 2.01 10.08
CA TRP A 72 -0.65 2.44 8.96
C TRP A 72 -1.40 2.50 7.63
N ILE A 73 -2.59 1.91 7.52
CA ILE A 73 -3.30 1.81 6.25
C ILE A 73 -3.84 3.18 5.83
N GLY A 74 -3.72 3.49 4.54
CA GLY A 74 -4.35 4.66 3.94
C GLY A 74 -5.15 4.30 2.70
N GLN A 75 -6.28 4.97 2.50
CA GLN A 75 -7.07 4.86 1.27
C GLN A 75 -6.68 5.95 0.28
N LEU A 76 -6.40 5.56 -0.96
CA LEU A 76 -5.99 6.43 -2.05
C LEU A 76 -7.00 6.36 -3.20
N GLY A 77 -7.71 7.46 -3.43
CA GLY A 77 -8.50 7.67 -4.65
C GLY A 77 -9.70 6.75 -4.83
N GLY A 78 -10.21 6.11 -3.78
CA GLY A 78 -11.35 5.21 -3.88
C GLY A 78 -11.05 3.80 -4.36
N TYR A 79 -9.89 3.55 -4.98
CA TYR A 79 -9.60 2.27 -5.65
C TYR A 79 -8.28 1.61 -5.24
N CYS A 80 -7.37 2.37 -4.64
CA CYS A 80 -6.10 1.88 -4.15
C CYS A 80 -5.96 2.11 -2.64
N GLY A 81 -5.14 1.28 -2.03
CA GLY A 81 -4.64 1.45 -0.67
C GLY A 81 -3.15 1.77 -0.65
N GLY A 82 -2.60 1.75 0.55
CA GLY A 82 -1.17 1.87 0.80
C GLY A 82 -0.86 1.90 2.28
N SER A 83 0.42 2.07 2.59
CA SER A 83 0.94 2.05 3.94
C SER A 83 1.73 3.32 4.24
N LEU A 84 1.45 3.94 5.37
CA LEU A 84 2.31 4.99 5.92
C LEU A 84 3.62 4.33 6.41
N VAL A 85 4.76 4.69 5.82
CA VAL A 85 6.09 4.13 6.16
C VAL A 85 7.01 5.15 6.81
N ALA A 86 6.66 6.43 6.71
CA ALA A 86 7.13 7.50 7.58
C ALA A 86 5.99 8.52 7.75
N ASP A 87 6.13 9.47 8.67
CA ASP A 87 5.12 10.49 8.95
C ASP A 87 4.61 11.25 7.71
N ASP A 88 5.44 11.42 6.68
CA ASP A 88 5.08 12.10 5.42
C ASP A 88 5.30 11.24 4.16
N MET A 89 5.45 9.91 4.33
CA MET A 89 5.78 8.97 3.25
C MET A 89 4.78 7.82 3.19
N PHE A 90 4.15 7.67 2.03
CA PHE A 90 3.12 6.68 1.78
C PHE A 90 3.56 5.72 0.66
N LEU A 91 3.62 4.44 0.97
CA LEU A 91 4.03 3.38 0.06
C LEU A 91 2.80 2.70 -0.54
N THR A 92 2.76 2.57 -1.86
CA THR A 92 1.68 1.93 -2.61
C THR A 92 2.25 1.20 -3.83
N ALA A 93 1.39 0.63 -4.68
CA ALA A 93 1.80 -0.01 -5.93
C ALA A 93 2.09 1.04 -7.02
N ALA A 94 3.04 0.77 -7.91
CA ALA A 94 3.34 1.66 -9.03
C ALA A 94 2.18 1.78 -10.02
N HIS A 95 1.41 0.71 -10.23
CA HIS A 95 0.21 0.78 -11.05
C HIS A 95 -0.88 1.70 -10.44
N CYS A 96 -0.94 1.84 -9.11
CA CYS A 96 -1.81 2.81 -8.43
C CYS A 96 -1.33 4.24 -8.62
N CYS A 97 -0.02 4.49 -8.59
CA CYS A 97 0.55 5.80 -8.91
C CYS A 97 0.24 6.21 -10.36
N GLY A 98 0.18 5.25 -11.29
CA GLY A 98 -0.17 5.51 -12.70
C GLY A 98 -1.57 6.09 -12.93
N SER A 99 -2.50 5.94 -11.99
CA SER A 99 -3.86 6.53 -12.04
C SER A 99 -4.07 7.65 -11.02
N THR A 100 -3.10 7.88 -10.13
CA THR A 100 -3.16 8.90 -9.08
C THR A 100 -2.74 10.27 -9.59
N ARG A 101 -3.40 11.33 -9.11
CA ARG A 101 -3.08 12.72 -9.47
C ARG A 101 -2.41 13.45 -8.30
N ILE A 102 -1.53 14.39 -8.62
CA ILE A 102 -1.07 15.37 -7.63
C ILE A 102 -2.28 16.15 -7.10
N GLY A 103 -2.31 16.36 -5.78
CA GLY A 103 -3.42 16.97 -5.05
C GLY A 103 -4.51 15.99 -4.62
N GLN A 104 -4.46 14.72 -5.07
CA GLN A 104 -5.39 13.68 -4.63
C GLN A 104 -5.23 13.40 -3.14
N THR A 105 -6.36 13.14 -2.45
CA THR A 105 -6.38 12.92 -1.01
C THR A 105 -6.11 11.46 -0.65
N VAL A 106 -5.27 11.25 0.36
CA VAL A 106 -5.11 10.00 1.09
C VAL A 106 -5.80 10.13 2.45
N TYR A 107 -6.62 9.14 2.82
CA TYR A 107 -7.36 9.10 4.08
C TYR A 107 -6.72 8.09 5.03
N PHE A 108 -6.44 8.51 6.26
CA PHE A 108 -5.85 7.66 7.30
C PHE A 108 -6.73 7.65 8.56
N GLY A 109 -6.62 6.60 9.38
CA GLY A 109 -7.23 6.57 10.71
C GLY A 109 -8.75 6.41 10.71
N VAL A 110 -9.32 5.84 9.66
CA VAL A 110 -10.76 5.64 9.50
C VAL A 110 -11.07 4.24 9.00
N LEU A 111 -12.16 3.63 9.47
CA LEU A 111 -12.65 2.33 8.99
C LEU A 111 -13.48 2.46 7.71
N ASN A 112 -14.17 3.59 7.51
CA ASN A 112 -14.98 3.87 6.34
C ASN A 112 -14.68 5.30 5.84
N PRO A 113 -13.84 5.46 4.79
CA PRO A 113 -13.43 6.78 4.31
C PRO A 113 -14.55 7.54 3.57
N TRP A 114 -15.60 6.86 3.09
CA TRP A 114 -16.74 7.50 2.41
C TRP A 114 -17.76 8.10 3.36
N GLU A 115 -17.82 7.61 4.58
CA GLU A 115 -18.69 8.09 5.66
C GLU A 115 -17.87 8.65 6.84
N ASP A 116 -16.71 9.24 6.53
CA ASP A 116 -15.84 9.89 7.52
C ASP A 116 -16.56 11.07 8.21
N GLN A 117 -16.74 10.94 9.52
CA GLN A 117 -17.34 11.96 10.38
C GLN A 117 -16.27 12.91 10.98
N GLY A 118 -15.22 13.21 10.22
CA GLY A 118 -14.10 14.07 10.65
C GLY A 118 -13.08 13.37 11.55
N LYS A 119 -13.05 12.04 11.53
CA LYS A 119 -12.07 11.24 12.29
C LYS A 119 -10.80 10.99 11.48
N ALA A 120 -10.91 10.98 10.15
CA ALA A 120 -9.78 10.71 9.27
C ALA A 120 -8.77 11.87 9.24
N GLN A 121 -7.48 11.54 9.27
CA GLN A 121 -6.45 12.47 8.84
C GLN A 121 -6.34 12.44 7.32
N LYS A 122 -6.42 13.60 6.69
CA LYS A 122 -6.40 13.76 5.23
C LYS A 122 -5.09 14.42 4.83
N ARG A 123 -4.40 13.85 3.85
CA ARG A 123 -3.18 14.40 3.27
C ARG A 123 -3.26 14.40 1.77
N LYS A 124 -2.63 15.37 1.12
CA LYS A 124 -2.58 15.43 -0.34
C LYS A 124 -1.29 14.82 -0.86
N VAL A 125 -1.39 14.12 -1.99
CA VAL A 125 -0.24 13.70 -2.79
C VAL A 125 0.42 14.94 -3.37
N ILE A 126 1.72 15.16 -3.09
CA ILE A 126 2.47 16.29 -3.68
C ILE A 126 3.56 15.84 -4.64
N GLU A 127 4.05 14.61 -4.48
CA GLU A 127 5.05 14.03 -5.37
C GLU A 127 4.93 12.51 -5.32
N MET A 128 5.30 11.84 -6.41
CA MET A 128 5.27 10.38 -6.53
C MET A 128 6.54 9.92 -7.24
N LEU A 129 7.08 8.79 -6.79
CA LEU A 129 8.29 8.20 -7.32
C LEU A 129 8.07 6.69 -7.49
N ASN A 130 7.99 6.24 -8.74
CA ASN A 130 7.94 4.81 -9.05
C ASN A 130 9.33 4.19 -8.91
N HIS A 131 9.39 2.88 -8.66
CA HIS A 131 10.62 2.13 -8.85
C HIS A 131 11.12 2.28 -10.30
N PRO A 132 12.41 2.56 -10.56
CA PRO A 132 12.94 2.73 -11.93
C PRO A 132 12.83 1.51 -12.79
N ASP A 133 12.91 0.35 -12.16
CA ASP A 133 12.79 -0.94 -12.84
C ASP A 133 11.35 -1.47 -12.81
N PHE A 134 10.36 -0.60 -12.51
CA PHE A 134 8.95 -0.97 -12.63
C PHE A 134 8.62 -1.30 -14.09
N ASP A 135 8.24 -2.54 -14.34
CA ASP A 135 7.82 -3.01 -15.66
C ASP A 135 6.31 -3.28 -15.67
N ARG A 136 5.54 -2.40 -16.33
CA ARG A 136 4.08 -2.47 -16.31
C ARG A 136 3.49 -3.76 -16.91
N PRO A 137 4.01 -4.33 -18.02
CA PRO A 137 3.54 -5.61 -18.54
C PRO A 137 3.67 -6.78 -17.55
N THR A 138 4.83 -6.91 -16.89
CA THR A 138 5.06 -8.01 -15.93
C THR A 138 4.59 -7.69 -14.51
N LEU A 139 4.41 -6.40 -14.18
CA LEU A 139 4.26 -5.84 -12.83
C LEU A 139 5.46 -6.12 -11.91
N THR A 140 6.64 -6.32 -12.49
CA THR A 140 7.91 -6.43 -11.74
C THR A 140 8.24 -5.09 -11.11
N HIS A 141 8.74 -5.09 -9.87
CA HIS A 141 8.96 -3.88 -9.05
C HIS A 141 7.73 -2.95 -8.96
N ASP A 142 6.53 -3.52 -8.80
CA ASP A 142 5.29 -2.75 -8.69
C ASP A 142 5.17 -2.08 -7.31
N ILE A 143 5.98 -1.05 -7.09
CA ILE A 143 6.06 -0.25 -5.88
C ILE A 143 6.29 1.22 -6.22
N CYS A 144 5.67 2.10 -5.45
CA CYS A 144 5.76 3.55 -5.62
C CYS A 144 5.75 4.22 -4.25
N MET A 145 6.64 5.21 -4.10
CA MET A 145 6.66 6.10 -2.96
C MET A 145 5.88 7.38 -3.27
N ILE A 146 5.01 7.78 -2.36
CA ILE A 146 4.25 9.02 -2.40
C ILE A 146 4.71 9.93 -1.27
N LYS A 147 5.02 11.18 -1.62
CA LYS A 147 5.22 12.27 -0.67
C LYS A 147 3.88 12.94 -0.35
N LEU A 148 3.59 13.08 0.95
CA LEU A 148 2.41 13.79 1.45
C LEU A 148 2.71 15.29 1.65
N ASP A 149 1.68 16.13 1.52
CA ASP A 149 1.75 17.59 1.67
C ASP A 149 2.17 18.06 3.08
N SER A 150 1.88 17.25 4.09
CA SER A 150 2.29 17.49 5.46
C SER A 150 2.44 16.17 6.23
N PRO A 151 3.30 16.12 7.28
CA PRO A 151 3.38 14.97 8.15
C PRO A 151 2.04 14.63 8.81
N ILE A 152 1.76 13.35 8.98
CA ILE A 152 0.67 12.83 9.79
C ILE A 152 0.94 13.13 11.27
N GLU A 153 -0.10 13.55 11.98
CA GLU A 153 -0.07 13.69 13.44
C GLU A 153 -0.19 12.29 14.05
N GLN A 154 0.93 11.70 14.46
CA GLN A 154 0.92 10.32 14.93
C GLN A 154 0.13 10.17 16.24
N ASP A 155 -0.75 9.18 16.27
CA ASP A 155 -1.51 8.81 17.46
C ASP A 155 -1.74 7.29 17.52
N ARG A 156 -2.76 6.85 18.25
CA ARG A 156 -3.13 5.42 18.31
C ARG A 156 -3.77 4.91 17.02
N ASN A 157 -4.43 5.79 16.27
CA ASN A 157 -5.22 5.49 15.07
C ASN A 157 -4.40 5.65 13.78
N VAL A 158 -3.33 6.45 13.80
CA VAL A 158 -2.43 6.62 12.65
C VAL A 158 -0.95 6.65 13.06
N ARG A 159 -0.12 5.76 12.48
CA ARG A 159 1.34 5.76 12.63
C ARG A 159 2.05 4.94 11.54
N PRO A 160 3.35 5.15 11.33
CA PRO A 160 4.11 4.36 10.36
C PRO A 160 4.28 2.87 10.73
N ILE A 161 4.17 1.98 9.73
CA ILE A 161 4.48 0.54 9.86
C ILE A 161 5.98 0.29 9.80
N CYS A 162 6.47 -0.79 10.44
CA CYS A 162 7.82 -1.28 10.21
C CYS A 162 7.94 -1.97 8.86
N LEU A 163 9.12 -1.93 8.24
CA LEU A 163 9.39 -2.68 7.02
C LEU A 163 9.99 -4.04 7.38
N ALA A 164 9.57 -5.10 6.67
CA ALA A 164 10.24 -6.39 6.75
C ALA A 164 11.62 -6.30 6.11
N ASP A 165 12.64 -6.86 6.75
CA ASP A 165 14.03 -6.88 6.29
C ASP A 165 14.45 -8.23 5.70
N SER A 166 13.54 -9.19 5.70
CA SER A 166 13.77 -10.54 5.25
C SER A 166 12.49 -11.20 4.76
N ALA A 167 12.63 -12.16 3.86
CA ALA A 167 11.53 -12.92 3.32
C ALA A 167 10.87 -13.77 4.41
N SER A 168 9.54 -13.73 4.46
CA SER A 168 8.76 -14.61 5.33
C SER A 168 8.78 -16.07 4.82
N PRO A 169 9.04 -17.06 5.69
CA PRO A 169 9.00 -18.47 5.32
C PRO A 169 7.63 -18.93 4.78
N LYS A 170 7.62 -20.03 4.02
CA LYS A 170 6.38 -20.71 3.63
C LYS A 170 5.50 -21.02 4.86
N ASN A 171 4.19 -20.90 4.71
CA ASN A 171 3.15 -21.10 5.72
C ASN A 171 3.15 -20.07 6.86
N THR A 172 4.01 -19.04 6.82
CA THR A 172 3.88 -17.90 7.74
C THR A 172 2.50 -17.29 7.55
N PRO A 173 1.69 -17.11 8.62
CA PRO A 173 0.46 -16.35 8.54
C PRO A 173 0.76 -14.90 8.17
N ALA A 174 0.10 -14.41 7.13
CA ALA A 174 0.15 -13.03 6.70
C ALA A 174 -1.27 -12.47 6.68
N TYR A 175 -1.38 -11.17 6.92
CA TYR A 175 -2.66 -10.49 7.02
C TYR A 175 -2.73 -9.41 5.97
N VAL A 176 -3.88 -9.31 5.31
CA VAL A 176 -4.16 -8.33 4.27
C VAL A 176 -5.38 -7.56 4.70
N ALA A 177 -5.38 -6.26 4.49
CA ALA A 177 -6.57 -5.44 4.70
C ALA A 177 -6.72 -4.36 3.64
N GLY A 178 -7.97 -3.96 3.44
CA GLY A 178 -8.34 -2.87 2.56
C GLY A 178 -9.84 -2.76 2.36
N TRP A 179 -10.21 -1.96 1.38
CA TRP A 179 -11.60 -1.66 1.04
C TRP A 179 -11.94 -2.23 -0.34
N GLY A 180 -11.32 -3.33 -0.73
CA GLY A 180 -11.59 -4.01 -1.98
C GLY A 180 -12.99 -4.62 -2.05
N LEU A 181 -13.25 -5.32 -3.16
CA LEU A 181 -14.44 -6.11 -3.38
C LEU A 181 -14.53 -7.21 -2.31
N THR A 182 -15.73 -7.48 -1.81
CA THR A 182 -15.94 -8.57 -0.83
C THR A 182 -16.21 -9.93 -1.48
N SER A 183 -16.36 -9.96 -2.81
CA SER A 183 -16.49 -11.16 -3.62
C SER A 183 -16.05 -10.87 -5.06
N GLU A 184 -15.69 -11.91 -5.81
CA GLU A 184 -15.30 -11.75 -7.21
C GLU A 184 -16.44 -11.13 -8.03
N GLY A 185 -16.20 -9.96 -8.63
CA GLY A 185 -17.22 -9.19 -9.36
C GLY A 185 -18.31 -8.56 -8.47
N GLY A 186 -18.16 -8.65 -7.14
CA GLY A 186 -19.06 -8.04 -6.17
C GLY A 186 -18.85 -6.52 -6.01
N PRO A 187 -19.60 -5.88 -5.10
CA PRO A 187 -19.40 -4.47 -4.78
C PRO A 187 -18.14 -4.27 -3.94
N GLN A 188 -17.58 -3.07 -4.06
CA GLN A 188 -16.51 -2.59 -3.18
C GLN A 188 -17.04 -2.48 -1.74
N SER A 189 -16.23 -2.89 -0.76
CA SER A 189 -16.55 -2.67 0.65
C SER A 189 -16.44 -1.18 1.01
N ARG A 190 -17.41 -0.66 1.76
CA ARG A 190 -17.27 0.68 2.37
C ARG A 190 -16.48 0.63 3.67
N ASP A 191 -16.52 -0.51 4.36
CA ASP A 191 -15.82 -0.74 5.61
C ASP A 191 -14.51 -1.48 5.37
N LEU A 192 -13.52 -1.22 6.22
CA LEU A 192 -12.23 -1.87 6.15
C LEU A 192 -12.40 -3.36 6.46
N MET A 193 -11.95 -4.21 5.54
CA MET A 193 -11.97 -5.65 5.66
C MET A 193 -10.56 -6.18 5.87
N GLU A 194 -10.43 -7.33 6.52
CA GLU A 194 -9.16 -8.05 6.64
C GLU A 194 -9.33 -9.55 6.42
N VAL A 195 -8.24 -10.21 6.01
CA VAL A 195 -8.15 -11.66 5.83
C VAL A 195 -6.77 -12.16 6.20
N SER A 196 -6.70 -13.39 6.74
CA SER A 196 -5.46 -14.10 7.02
C SER A 196 -5.18 -15.12 5.90
N VAL A 197 -3.99 -15.05 5.31
CA VAL A 197 -3.55 -15.93 4.23
C VAL A 197 -2.14 -16.45 4.50
N PRO A 198 -1.83 -17.74 4.21
CA PRO A 198 -0.48 -18.26 4.39
C PRO A 198 0.43 -17.84 3.22
N ILE A 199 1.69 -17.52 3.51
CA ILE A 199 2.73 -17.34 2.49
C ILE A 199 2.97 -18.66 1.75
N VAL A 200 3.08 -18.62 0.42
CA VAL A 200 3.48 -19.77 -0.41
C VAL A 200 4.84 -19.54 -1.07
N THR A 201 5.46 -20.62 -1.54
CA THR A 201 6.76 -20.48 -2.23
C THR A 201 6.59 -19.85 -3.61
N ASN A 202 7.61 -19.10 -4.08
CA ASN A 202 7.62 -18.56 -5.45
C ASN A 202 7.46 -19.67 -6.50
N LYS A 203 7.98 -20.88 -6.25
CA LYS A 203 7.76 -22.05 -7.11
C LYS A 203 6.28 -22.44 -7.21
N GLU A 204 5.58 -22.54 -6.06
CA GLU A 204 4.14 -22.84 -6.04
C GLU A 204 3.35 -21.73 -6.75
N CYS A 205 3.73 -20.48 -6.53
CA CYS A 205 3.08 -19.35 -7.19
C CYS A 205 3.31 -19.33 -8.70
N GLN A 206 4.55 -19.52 -9.15
CA GLN A 206 4.88 -19.59 -10.58
C GLN A 206 4.12 -20.72 -11.28
N ASN A 207 3.91 -21.85 -10.62
CA ASN A 207 3.10 -22.96 -11.14
C ASN A 207 1.62 -22.58 -11.29
N ALA A 208 1.09 -21.73 -10.41
CA ALA A 208 -0.28 -21.21 -10.52
C ALA A 208 -0.44 -20.22 -11.70
N TYR A 209 0.66 -19.57 -12.12
CA TYR A 209 0.67 -18.50 -13.13
C TYR A 209 1.61 -18.81 -14.31
N SER A 210 1.38 -19.89 -15.04
CA SER A 210 2.24 -20.29 -16.16
C SER A 210 2.39 -19.28 -17.30
N HIS A 211 1.48 -18.31 -17.42
CA HIS A 211 1.45 -17.30 -18.48
C HIS A 211 2.10 -15.97 -18.07
N ARG A 212 2.52 -15.82 -16.81
CA ARG A 212 3.13 -14.60 -16.29
C ARG A 212 4.27 -14.94 -15.33
N PRO A 213 5.48 -14.38 -15.53
CA PRO A 213 6.59 -14.59 -14.60
C PRO A 213 6.25 -14.09 -13.20
N VAL A 214 6.65 -14.85 -12.19
CA VAL A 214 6.71 -14.48 -10.77
C VAL A 214 8.18 -14.57 -10.39
N ASP A 215 8.83 -13.41 -10.25
CA ASP A 215 10.25 -13.31 -9.97
C ASP A 215 10.53 -12.99 -8.49
N ASP A 216 11.81 -12.73 -8.18
CA ASP A 216 12.28 -12.48 -6.82
C ASP A 216 11.87 -11.11 -6.29
N THR A 217 11.22 -10.24 -7.08
CA THR A 217 10.61 -8.99 -6.58
C THR A 217 9.20 -9.21 -6.05
N MET A 218 8.67 -10.43 -6.20
CA MET A 218 7.32 -10.81 -5.84
C MET A 218 7.26 -12.00 -4.88
N PHE A 219 6.16 -12.09 -4.15
CA PHE A 219 5.77 -13.29 -3.43
C PHE A 219 4.26 -13.48 -3.50
N CYS A 220 3.81 -14.64 -3.05
CA CYS A 220 2.39 -14.95 -3.07
C CYS A 220 1.90 -15.47 -1.72
N ALA A 221 0.63 -15.23 -1.46
CA ALA A 221 -0.06 -15.70 -0.29
C ALA A 221 -1.48 -16.14 -0.67
N GLY A 222 -1.99 -17.15 0.03
CA GLY A 222 -3.35 -17.66 -0.19
C GLY A 222 -3.46 -19.16 0.09
N LYS A 223 -4.69 -19.61 0.33
CA LYS A 223 -4.98 -21.03 0.52
C LYS A 223 -5.07 -21.72 -0.83
N LYS A 224 -4.40 -22.86 -0.98
CA LYS A 224 -4.41 -23.64 -2.22
C LYS A 224 -5.82 -24.07 -2.62
N GLU A 225 -6.65 -24.36 -1.63
CA GLU A 225 -8.05 -24.77 -1.79
C GLU A 225 -8.96 -23.61 -2.21
N GLY A 226 -8.49 -22.36 -2.15
CA GLY A 226 -9.29 -21.16 -2.32
C GLY A 226 -10.15 -20.84 -1.08
N GLY A 227 -11.23 -20.09 -1.29
CA GLY A 227 -12.23 -19.74 -0.28
C GLY A 227 -11.87 -18.58 0.67
N GLU A 228 -10.58 -18.24 0.78
CA GLU A 228 -10.04 -17.10 1.53
C GLU A 228 -8.94 -16.40 0.71
N ASP A 229 -9.12 -15.10 0.41
CA ASP A 229 -8.16 -14.30 -0.37
C ASP A 229 -8.42 -12.80 -0.21
N GLY A 230 -7.41 -11.97 -0.49
CA GLY A 230 -7.63 -10.56 -0.79
C GLY A 230 -8.24 -10.43 -2.19
N CYS A 231 -9.21 -9.54 -2.37
CA CYS A 231 -9.90 -9.41 -3.65
C CYS A 231 -9.57 -8.08 -4.33
N GLN A 232 -10.07 -7.86 -5.54
CA GLN A 232 -9.77 -6.64 -6.31
C GLN A 232 -10.12 -5.37 -5.50
N GLY A 233 -9.35 -4.30 -5.61
CA GLY A 233 -9.61 -3.03 -4.90
C GLY A 233 -8.85 -2.86 -3.58
N ASP A 234 -8.09 -3.87 -3.15
CA ASP A 234 -7.02 -3.71 -2.14
C ASP A 234 -5.66 -3.32 -2.76
N SER A 235 -5.62 -3.07 -4.08
CA SER A 235 -4.42 -2.73 -4.84
C SER A 235 -3.58 -1.65 -4.16
N GLY A 236 -2.28 -1.90 -4.02
CA GLY A 236 -1.36 -1.02 -3.31
C GLY A 236 -1.43 -1.12 -1.79
N GLY A 237 -2.44 -1.78 -1.21
CA GLY A 237 -2.61 -1.97 0.22
C GLY A 237 -1.55 -2.89 0.87
N PRO A 238 -1.51 -2.93 2.20
CA PRO A 238 -0.54 -3.73 2.95
C PRO A 238 -0.85 -5.22 2.95
N ILE A 239 0.21 -6.03 2.88
CA ILE A 239 0.26 -7.36 3.49
C ILE A 239 1.32 -7.35 4.59
N VAL A 240 0.93 -7.75 5.80
CA VAL A 240 1.79 -7.71 6.99
C VAL A 240 2.02 -9.09 7.57
N THR A 241 3.16 -9.26 8.23
CA THR A 241 3.48 -10.44 9.04
C THR A 241 3.82 -10.03 10.46
N VAL A 242 3.63 -10.96 11.38
CA VAL A 242 3.94 -10.79 12.81
C VAL A 242 5.07 -11.75 13.16
N ASP A 243 6.14 -11.25 13.77
CA ASP A 243 7.22 -12.10 14.27
C ASP A 243 6.92 -12.67 15.66
N GLY A 244 7.79 -13.55 16.16
CA GLY A 244 7.60 -14.19 17.47
C GLY A 244 7.64 -13.24 18.67
N ASP A 245 8.09 -12.00 18.50
CA ASP A 245 8.05 -10.95 19.52
C ASP A 245 6.80 -10.07 19.41
N GLY A 246 5.90 -10.38 18.47
CA GLY A 246 4.67 -9.64 18.21
C GLY A 246 4.86 -8.38 17.36
N LYS A 247 6.04 -8.18 16.75
CA LYS A 247 6.29 -7.01 15.90
C LYS A 247 5.61 -7.21 14.54
N VAL A 248 4.72 -6.27 14.21
CA VAL A 248 4.07 -6.21 12.90
C VAL A 248 4.98 -5.49 11.91
N SER A 249 5.26 -6.13 10.78
CA SER A 249 6.06 -5.56 9.68
C SER A 249 5.35 -5.72 8.34
N LEU A 250 5.50 -4.71 7.47
CA LEU A 250 5.04 -4.72 6.10
C LEU A 250 5.90 -5.69 5.29
N ALA A 251 5.33 -6.84 4.95
CA ALA A 251 5.98 -7.86 4.13
C ALA A 251 5.87 -7.53 2.64
N GLY A 252 4.80 -6.86 2.23
CA GLY A 252 4.54 -6.57 0.83
C GLY A 252 3.46 -5.54 0.56
N VAL A 253 3.35 -5.23 -0.73
CA VAL A 253 2.34 -4.33 -1.31
C VAL A 253 1.46 -5.16 -2.26
N VAL A 254 0.14 -5.11 -2.09
CA VAL A 254 -0.82 -5.81 -2.98
C VAL A 254 -0.63 -5.35 -4.43
N SER A 255 -0.34 -6.28 -5.33
CA SER A 255 -0.01 -5.95 -6.73
C SER A 255 -1.04 -6.50 -7.72
N TRP A 256 -1.19 -7.83 -7.83
CA TRP A 256 -2.12 -8.45 -8.77
C TRP A 256 -2.57 -9.85 -8.34
N GLY A 257 -3.54 -10.41 -9.04
CA GLY A 257 -4.07 -11.76 -8.81
C GLY A 257 -5.07 -12.13 -9.90
N VAL A 258 -5.50 -13.40 -9.93
CA VAL A 258 -6.53 -13.88 -10.88
C VAL A 258 -7.75 -14.40 -10.12
N GLY A 259 -8.86 -13.67 -10.26
CA GLY A 259 -10.08 -13.92 -9.49
C GLY A 259 -9.91 -13.58 -8.01
N CYS A 260 -10.91 -13.91 -7.21
CA CYS A 260 -10.83 -13.77 -5.76
C CYS A 260 -11.08 -15.11 -5.11
N ALA A 261 -10.10 -15.62 -4.37
CA ALA A 261 -10.20 -16.87 -3.62
C ALA A 261 -10.48 -18.09 -4.51
N ARG A 262 -10.03 -18.06 -5.76
CA ARG A 262 -10.16 -19.20 -6.68
C ARG A 262 -9.21 -20.33 -6.27
N PRO A 263 -9.67 -21.59 -6.24
CA PRO A 263 -8.80 -22.73 -5.99
C PRO A 263 -7.59 -22.76 -6.93
N GLY A 264 -6.40 -22.99 -6.36
CA GLY A 264 -5.13 -23.03 -7.10
C GLY A 264 -4.62 -21.67 -7.60
N LYS A 265 -5.19 -20.55 -7.13
CA LYS A 265 -4.70 -19.19 -7.36
C LYS A 265 -4.31 -18.54 -6.03
N PHE A 266 -3.43 -17.54 -6.11
CA PHE A 266 -2.86 -16.83 -4.96
C PHE A 266 -2.83 -15.33 -5.22
N GLY A 267 -2.99 -14.49 -4.20
CA GLY A 267 -2.63 -13.07 -4.31
C GLY A 267 -1.12 -12.93 -4.57
N VAL A 268 -0.73 -11.97 -5.41
CA VAL A 268 0.66 -11.65 -5.73
C VAL A 268 0.98 -10.25 -5.20
N TYR A 269 2.10 -10.16 -4.48
CA TYR A 269 2.50 -8.98 -3.73
C TYR A 269 3.93 -8.61 -4.10
N SER A 270 4.19 -7.31 -4.24
CA SER A 270 5.56 -6.78 -4.37
C SER A 270 6.28 -6.94 -3.03
N ARG A 271 7.45 -7.55 -3.03
CA ARG A 271 8.29 -7.80 -1.85
C ARG A 271 8.91 -6.51 -1.33
N VAL A 272 8.68 -6.20 -0.04
CA VAL A 272 9.32 -5.06 0.62
C VAL A 272 10.79 -5.32 0.91
N ASP A 273 11.14 -6.51 1.37
CA ASP A 273 12.51 -6.89 1.77
C ASP A 273 13.52 -6.73 0.63
N THR A 274 13.12 -7.09 -0.59
CA THR A 274 13.97 -6.95 -1.80
C THR A 274 14.05 -5.52 -2.35
N GLN A 275 13.18 -4.62 -1.89
CA GLN A 275 13.03 -3.26 -2.42
C GLN A 275 13.35 -2.18 -1.37
N LEU A 276 13.98 -2.55 -0.25
CA LEU A 276 14.38 -1.62 0.80
C LEU A 276 15.28 -0.49 0.28
N ASP A 277 16.26 -0.80 -0.58
CA ASP A 277 17.15 0.23 -1.13
C ASP A 277 16.37 1.33 -1.85
N PHE A 278 15.38 0.95 -2.67
CA PHE A 278 14.49 1.89 -3.33
C PHE A 278 13.65 2.68 -2.32
N ILE A 279 13.05 2.02 -1.32
CA ILE A 279 12.20 2.67 -0.32
C ILE A 279 13.01 3.73 0.44
N HIS A 280 14.22 3.37 0.90
CA HIS A 280 15.08 4.25 1.66
C HIS A 280 15.60 5.42 0.81
N TRP A 281 16.02 5.13 -0.42
CA TRP A 281 16.42 6.15 -1.39
C TRP A 281 15.29 7.14 -1.68
N SER A 282 14.07 6.65 -1.87
CA SER A 282 12.89 7.48 -2.16
C SER A 282 12.58 8.42 -1.00
N ILE A 283 12.63 7.93 0.24
CA ILE A 283 12.41 8.75 1.44
C ILE A 283 13.43 9.89 1.51
N GLN A 284 14.71 9.60 1.27
CA GLN A 284 15.77 10.63 1.30
C GLN A 284 15.60 11.64 0.18
N THR A 285 15.31 11.17 -1.04
CA THR A 285 15.13 11.98 -2.25
C THR A 285 13.95 12.93 -2.10
N LEU A 286 12.78 12.42 -1.73
CA LEU A 286 11.55 13.20 -1.57
C LEU A 286 11.55 14.14 -0.34
N ARG A 287 12.54 14.00 0.56
CA ARG A 287 12.81 14.97 1.65
C ARG A 287 13.84 16.03 1.28
N GLY A 288 14.38 16.00 0.07
CA GLY A 288 15.48 16.88 -0.36
C GLY A 288 16.79 16.61 0.40
N LYS A 289 16.97 15.39 0.95
CA LYS A 289 18.13 15.00 1.76
C LYS A 289 19.10 14.06 1.02
N TYR A 290 18.86 13.77 -0.26
CA TYR A 290 19.71 12.86 -1.02
C TYR A 290 21.06 13.49 -1.36
N ASP A 291 22.15 12.86 -0.91
CA ASP A 291 23.53 13.35 -1.06
C ASP A 291 24.29 12.71 -2.24
N GLY A 292 23.60 11.93 -3.09
CA GLY A 292 24.18 11.29 -4.26
C GLY A 292 24.88 9.95 -4.02
N LYS A 293 24.79 9.36 -2.82
CA LYS A 293 25.57 8.16 -2.45
C LYS A 293 24.86 6.80 -2.53
N LEU A 294 23.60 6.71 -2.95
CA LEU A 294 22.94 5.41 -3.18
C LEU A 294 23.16 5.00 -4.65
N SER A 295 24.06 4.05 -4.86
CA SER A 295 24.80 3.88 -6.12
C SER A 295 24.02 3.31 -7.32
N ASN A 296 22.72 3.03 -7.21
CA ASN A 296 22.05 2.19 -8.21
C ASN A 296 20.77 2.78 -8.86
N PHE A 297 20.27 3.94 -8.44
CA PHE A 297 19.01 4.50 -8.94
C PHE A 297 19.27 5.72 -9.85
N ASP A 298 19.06 5.58 -11.16
CA ASP A 298 19.15 6.68 -12.13
C ASP A 298 17.91 7.60 -12.04
N LEU A 299 18.12 8.78 -11.46
CA LEU A 299 17.10 9.82 -11.24
C LEU A 299 16.41 10.28 -12.53
N ASN A 300 17.02 10.11 -13.70
CA ASN A 300 16.52 10.69 -14.95
C ASN A 300 15.41 9.88 -15.62
N LYS A 301 15.07 8.69 -15.12
CA LYS A 301 14.03 7.83 -15.71
C LYS A 301 12.63 8.02 -15.12
N ASN A 302 12.49 8.62 -13.93
CA ASN A 302 11.28 8.45 -13.10
C ASN A 302 10.56 9.71 -12.63
N ALA A 303 11.09 10.90 -12.87
CA ALA A 303 10.34 12.11 -12.55
C ALA A 303 9.17 12.22 -13.55
N LEU A 304 7.94 11.96 -13.08
CA LEU A 304 6.74 12.38 -13.81
C LEU A 304 6.69 13.91 -13.82
N SER A 305 7.41 14.52 -14.77
CA SER A 305 7.42 15.95 -14.99
C SER A 305 6.10 16.41 -15.61
N GLY A 306 5.41 17.35 -14.99
CA GLY A 306 4.46 18.20 -15.71
C GLY A 306 3.23 18.69 -14.95
N ALA A 307 3.41 19.47 -13.88
CA ALA A 307 2.48 20.57 -13.61
C ALA A 307 2.72 21.62 -14.71
N GLN A 308 1.84 21.69 -15.71
CA GLN A 308 1.83 22.81 -16.64
C GLN A 308 1.37 24.06 -15.87
N THR A 309 2.28 24.99 -15.63
CA THR A 309 1.96 26.36 -15.25
C THR A 309 1.19 27.03 -16.39
N PRO A 310 0.15 27.84 -16.12
CA PRO A 310 -0.50 28.61 -17.17
C PRO A 310 0.47 29.69 -17.66
N ASN A 311 0.82 29.66 -18.94
CA ASN A 311 1.54 30.76 -19.57
C ASN A 311 0.62 31.98 -19.65
N GLU A 312 1.03 33.05 -18.98
CA GLU A 312 0.51 34.40 -19.19
C GLU A 312 0.99 34.94 -20.55
N GLY A 313 0.04 35.46 -21.34
CA GLY A 313 0.17 36.61 -22.23
C GLY A 313 1.05 36.52 -23.48
N GLU A 314 0.42 36.51 -24.67
CA GLU A 314 0.40 37.67 -25.60
C GLU A 314 -0.43 37.36 -26.89
N PRO A 315 -0.84 38.38 -27.69
CA PRO A 315 -2.23 38.54 -28.12
C PRO A 315 -2.60 37.95 -29.48
N ALA A 316 -3.90 37.69 -29.64
CA ALA A 316 -4.53 37.30 -30.90
C ALA A 316 -4.58 38.44 -31.92
N THR A 317 -4.19 38.14 -33.17
CA THR A 317 -4.52 38.94 -34.36
C THR A 317 -5.43 38.16 -35.31
N PRO A 318 -6.41 38.83 -35.97
CA PRO A 318 -7.52 38.17 -36.64
C PRO A 318 -7.22 37.90 -38.13
N HIS A 319 -7.70 36.77 -38.64
CA HIS A 319 -7.85 36.58 -40.09
C HIS A 319 -9.31 36.35 -40.48
N ASN A 320 -9.83 37.32 -41.22
CA ASN A 320 -11.12 37.29 -41.90
C ASN A 320 -11.08 36.40 -43.16
N GLY A 321 -12.14 35.61 -43.32
CA GLY A 321 -12.94 35.55 -44.55
C GLY A 321 -12.49 34.60 -45.66
N LYS A 322 -13.32 33.57 -45.91
CA LYS A 322 -14.12 33.49 -47.15
C LYS A 322 -15.14 32.35 -47.07
N GLU A 323 -16.41 32.72 -47.27
CA GLU A 323 -17.55 31.84 -47.53
C GLU A 323 -17.43 31.15 -48.89
N ALA A 324 -17.97 29.93 -49.01
CA ALA A 324 -18.66 29.46 -50.21
C ALA A 324 -19.74 28.42 -49.83
N LYS A 325 -20.88 28.55 -50.52
CA LYS A 325 -22.22 28.02 -50.23
C LYS A 325 -22.46 26.54 -50.60
N ASN A 326 -23.40 25.95 -49.84
CA ASN A 326 -24.50 25.00 -50.18
C ASN A 326 -24.40 23.98 -51.33
N SER A 327 -24.77 22.71 -51.00
CA SER A 327 -25.90 21.95 -51.60
C SER A 327 -26.03 20.57 -50.89
N HIS A 328 -27.12 20.33 -50.14
CA HIS A 328 -28.21 19.39 -50.46
C HIS A 328 -27.89 17.87 -50.45
N GLN A 329 -28.44 17.18 -49.43
CA GLN A 329 -29.47 16.13 -49.52
C GLN A 329 -29.13 14.66 -49.11
N SER A 330 -30.04 14.15 -48.25
CA SER A 330 -30.53 12.78 -47.98
C SER A 330 -29.63 11.66 -47.42
N ASP A 331 -30.05 11.20 -46.24
CA ASP A 331 -30.44 9.83 -45.85
C ASP A 331 -29.47 8.66 -46.09
N GLU A 332 -29.09 7.96 -45.01
CA GLU A 332 -29.58 6.59 -44.71
C GLU A 332 -29.07 6.08 -43.35
N ASP A 333 -30.01 5.51 -42.60
CA ASP A 333 -29.84 4.78 -41.33
C ASP A 333 -29.08 3.46 -41.54
N VAL A 334 -28.23 3.07 -40.58
CA VAL A 334 -27.84 1.66 -40.39
C VAL A 334 -27.92 1.30 -38.91
N ASP A 335 -28.94 0.50 -38.64
CA ASP A 335 -29.21 -0.28 -37.44
C ASP A 335 -28.29 -1.51 -37.40
N CYS A 336 -27.77 -1.87 -36.21
CA CYS A 336 -26.97 -3.07 -36.00
C CYS A 336 -27.42 -3.78 -34.72
N HIS A 337 -28.34 -4.73 -34.88
CA HIS A 337 -28.51 -5.89 -34.01
C HIS A 337 -27.88 -7.11 -34.68
N ASP A 338 -26.97 -7.77 -33.98
CA ASP A 338 -27.06 -9.19 -33.59
C ASP A 338 -25.90 -9.55 -32.63
#